data_AF-A4G1S6-F1
#
_entry.id   AF-A4G1S6-F1
#
_cell.length_a   1.000
_cell.length_b   1.000
_cell.length_c   1.000
_cell.angle_alpha   90.00
_cell.angle_beta   90.00
_cell.angle_gamma   90.00
#
_symmetry.space_group_name_H-M   'P 1'
#
loop_
_entity.id
_entity.type
_entity.pdbx_description
1 polymer ?
#
loop_
_entity_poly.entity_id
_entity_poly.type
_entity_poly.pdbx_seq_one_letter_code
_entity_poly.pdbx_strand_id
1 'polypeptide(L)'
;MKPGVRCHFVRDGGCSIYETRPDSPCRQFSCGWVDSDSPFPDSFKPTELGVIIVKTTWRGHAAYRLAYGGRDLTATELEWMMNFSRQTGRPFFYEQAGETLGYGPQAFIEDMQNKILRGIPLFESHAASR
;
A
#
# COMPACT_ATOMS: atom_id res chain seq x y z
N MET A 1 -9.39 -11.94 6.24
CA MET A 1 -8.13 -11.46 5.63
C MET A 1 -7.37 -10.69 6.71
N LYS A 2 -6.05 -10.89 6.85
CA LYS A 2 -5.22 -10.05 7.75
C LYS A 2 -4.51 -8.98 6.90
N PRO A 3 -4.54 -7.68 7.25
CA PRO A 3 -3.82 -6.67 6.49
C PRO A 3 -2.32 -6.95 6.46
N GLY A 4 -1.68 -6.74 5.30
CA GLY A 4 -0.25 -7.00 5.12
C GLY A 4 0.14 -8.48 5.00
N VAL A 5 -0.82 -9.41 5.02
CA VAL A 5 -0.56 -10.84 4.80
C VAL A 5 -1.19 -11.23 3.46
N ARG A 6 -0.41 -11.92 2.61
CA ARG A 6 -0.92 -12.51 1.36
C ARG A 6 -2.19 -13.30 1.69
N CYS A 7 -3.28 -13.02 0.97
CA CYS A 7 -4.52 -13.73 1.19
C CYS A 7 -4.34 -15.23 0.90
N HIS A 8 -4.68 -16.09 1.86
CA HIS A 8 -4.57 -17.54 1.76
C HIS A 8 -5.45 -18.18 0.67
N PHE A 9 -6.36 -17.43 0.05
CA PHE A 9 -7.13 -17.85 -1.13
C PHE A 9 -6.43 -17.51 -2.46
N VAL A 10 -5.29 -16.81 -2.44
CA VAL A 10 -4.51 -16.56 -3.65
C VAL A 10 -3.76 -17.85 -4.01
N ARG A 11 -3.92 -18.29 -5.25
CA ARG A 11 -3.26 -19.42 -5.90
C ARG A 11 -2.61 -18.94 -7.20
N ASP A 12 -1.89 -19.83 -7.87
CA ASP A 12 -1.38 -19.55 -9.21
C ASP A 12 -2.58 -19.30 -10.14
N GLY A 13 -2.65 -18.10 -10.72
CA GLY A 13 -3.78 -17.65 -11.55
C GLY A 13 -4.85 -16.79 -10.85
N GLY A 14 -4.76 -16.54 -9.53
CA GLY A 14 -5.62 -15.56 -8.84
C GLY A 14 -6.33 -16.07 -7.58
N CYS A 15 -7.51 -15.50 -7.29
CA CYS A 15 -8.30 -15.85 -6.10
C CYS A 15 -9.12 -17.12 -6.32
N SER A 16 -8.86 -18.18 -5.55
CA SER A 16 -9.55 -19.47 -5.67
C SER A 16 -11.05 -19.43 -5.30
N ILE A 17 -11.51 -18.33 -4.69
CA ILE A 17 -12.91 -18.11 -4.30
C ILE A 17 -13.50 -16.88 -4.99
N TYR A 18 -13.01 -16.52 -6.18
CA TYR A 18 -13.34 -15.23 -6.83
C TYR A 18 -14.85 -14.94 -6.89
N GLU A 19 -15.64 -15.92 -7.31
CA GLU A 19 -17.10 -15.84 -7.42
C GLU A 19 -17.79 -15.81 -6.05
N THR A 20 -17.23 -16.48 -5.06
CA THR A 20 -17.80 -16.62 -3.70
C THR A 20 -17.11 -15.71 -2.68
N ARG A 21 -16.43 -14.64 -3.15
CA ARG A 21 -15.77 -13.67 -2.28
C ARG A 21 -16.77 -13.10 -1.26
N PRO A 22 -16.43 -13.11 0.05
CA PRO A 22 -17.28 -12.50 1.06
C PRO A 22 -17.38 -11.00 0.81
N ASP A 23 -18.49 -10.39 1.23
CA ASP A 23 -18.72 -8.96 1.06
C ASP A 23 -17.59 -8.13 1.69
N SER A 24 -17.22 -8.46 2.93
CA SER A 24 -16.11 -7.84 3.63
C SER A 24 -14.98 -8.83 3.91
N PRO A 25 -13.70 -8.47 3.68
CA PRO A 25 -13.23 -7.27 2.97
C PRO A 25 -13.10 -7.48 1.45
N CYS A 26 -13.40 -8.66 0.92
CA CYS A 26 -12.99 -9.06 -0.43
C CYS A 26 -13.71 -8.35 -1.58
N ARG A 27 -15.01 -8.02 -1.44
CA ARG A 27 -15.77 -7.26 -2.46
C ARG A 27 -15.70 -5.75 -2.20
N GLN A 28 -15.60 -5.35 -0.94
CA GLN A 28 -15.51 -3.94 -0.53
C GLN A 28 -14.14 -3.30 -0.79
N PHE A 29 -13.07 -4.09 -0.87
CA PHE A 29 -11.74 -3.56 -1.15
C PHE A 29 -11.59 -3.24 -2.64
N SER A 30 -11.29 -1.96 -2.94
CA SER A 30 -10.78 -1.52 -4.24
C SER A 30 -9.30 -1.17 -4.12
N CYS A 31 -8.48 -1.71 -5.02
CA CYS A 31 -7.08 -1.32 -5.14
C CYS A 31 -7.01 0.12 -5.66
N GLY A 32 -6.10 0.94 -5.11
CA GLY A 32 -5.88 2.31 -5.56
C GLY A 32 -5.53 2.44 -7.05
N TRP A 33 -5.07 1.35 -7.69
CA TRP A 33 -4.85 1.28 -9.14
C TRP A 33 -6.15 1.17 -9.96
N VAL A 34 -7.18 0.48 -9.46
CA VAL A 34 -8.45 0.24 -10.20
C VAL A 34 -9.39 1.43 -10.15
N ASP A 35 -9.17 2.36 -9.22
CA ASP A 35 -10.08 3.50 -9.04
C ASP A 35 -10.12 4.41 -10.27
N SER A 36 -11.29 5.00 -10.56
CA SER A 36 -11.50 5.83 -11.74
C SER A 36 -10.60 7.08 -11.79
N ASP A 37 -10.15 7.57 -10.65
CA ASP A 37 -9.24 8.70 -10.48
C ASP A 37 -7.81 8.27 -10.15
N SER A 38 -7.46 7.01 -10.46
CA SER A 38 -6.13 6.48 -10.18
C SER A 38 -5.04 7.27 -10.90
N PRO A 39 -4.02 7.77 -10.18
CA PRO A 39 -2.88 8.42 -10.80
C PRO A 39 -1.82 7.42 -11.29
N PHE A 40 -2.05 6.12 -11.07
CA PHE A 40 -1.06 5.08 -11.31
C PHE A 40 -1.12 4.60 -12.77
N PRO A 41 0.03 4.38 -13.42
CA PRO A 41 0.07 3.87 -14.79
C PRO A 41 -0.36 2.41 -14.86
N ASP A 42 -0.60 1.88 -16.07
CA ASP A 42 -1.00 0.48 -16.26
C ASP A 42 0.01 -0.52 -15.68
N SER A 43 1.31 -0.20 -15.72
CA SER A 43 2.37 -1.03 -15.13
C SER A 43 2.28 -1.20 -13.61
N PHE A 44 1.46 -0.38 -12.95
CA PHE A 44 1.20 -0.47 -11.50
C PHE A 44 0.05 -1.42 -11.16
N LYS A 45 -0.48 -2.13 -12.16
CA LYS A 45 -1.41 -3.23 -11.95
C LYS A 45 -0.83 -4.25 -10.96
N PRO A 46 -1.57 -4.67 -9.91
CA PRO A 46 -1.01 -5.50 -8.85
C PRO A 46 -0.34 -6.81 -9.31
N THR A 47 -0.82 -7.41 -10.41
CA THR A 47 -0.25 -8.64 -10.98
C THR A 47 1.13 -8.42 -11.60
N GLU A 48 1.46 -7.20 -12.01
CA GLU A 48 2.74 -6.83 -12.63
C GLU A 48 3.66 -6.20 -11.59
N LEU A 49 3.11 -5.27 -10.80
CA LEU A 49 3.82 -4.50 -9.78
C LEU A 49 4.26 -5.36 -8.59
N GLY A 50 3.53 -6.45 -8.29
CA GLY A 50 3.87 -7.33 -7.17
C GLY A 50 3.61 -6.74 -5.78
N VAL A 51 2.99 -5.56 -5.71
CA VAL A 51 2.44 -4.96 -4.49
C VAL A 51 1.00 -4.52 -4.72
N ILE A 52 0.23 -4.43 -3.65
CA ILE A 52 -1.16 -3.96 -3.66
C ILE A 52 -1.17 -2.52 -3.17
N ILE A 53 -1.71 -1.62 -4.00
CA ILE A 53 -1.86 -0.21 -3.65
C ILE A 53 -3.13 -0.03 -2.83
N VAL A 54 -2.97 0.38 -1.57
CA VAL A 54 -4.06 0.64 -0.63
C VAL A 54 -4.14 2.15 -0.42
N LYS A 55 -5.31 2.73 -0.69
CA LYS A 55 -5.57 4.14 -0.34
C LYS A 55 -5.66 4.29 1.16
N THR A 56 -5.05 5.34 1.68
CA THR A 56 -5.11 5.72 3.08
C THR A 56 -5.04 7.24 3.21
N THR A 57 -4.96 7.74 4.44
CA THR A 57 -4.81 9.15 4.72
C THR A 57 -3.69 9.39 5.72
N TRP A 58 -2.97 10.49 5.55
CA TRP A 58 -2.05 11.04 6.53
C TRP A 58 -2.47 12.47 6.84
N ARG A 59 -2.79 12.77 8.11
CA ARG A 59 -3.28 14.09 8.56
C ARG A 59 -4.47 14.61 7.73
N GLY A 60 -5.36 13.70 7.29
CA GLY A 60 -6.50 14.02 6.43
C GLY A 60 -6.17 14.20 4.94
N HIS A 61 -4.90 14.13 4.54
CA HIS A 61 -4.47 14.18 3.14
C HIS A 61 -4.37 12.78 2.55
N ALA A 62 -4.63 12.67 1.24
CA ALA A 62 -4.50 11.40 0.52
C ALA A 62 -3.08 10.85 0.60
N ALA A 63 -2.96 9.57 0.93
CA ALA A 63 -1.71 8.84 1.03
C ALA A 63 -1.91 7.42 0.50
N TYR A 64 -0.82 6.70 0.23
CA TYR A 64 -0.87 5.33 -0.28
C TYR A 64 -0.04 4.39 0.57
N ARG A 65 -0.46 3.14 0.69
CA ARG A 65 0.37 2.04 1.18
C ARG A 65 0.57 1.04 0.05
N LEU A 66 1.82 0.73 -0.25
CA LEU A 66 2.23 -0.28 -1.20
C LEU A 66 2.53 -1.54 -0.40
N ALA A 67 1.46 -2.32 -0.15
CA ALA A 67 1.52 -3.52 0.67
C ALA A 67 2.09 -4.69 -0.14
N TYR A 68 2.98 -5.48 0.46
CA TYR A 68 3.62 -6.60 -0.22
C TYR A 68 2.60 -7.57 -0.85
N GLY A 69 2.76 -7.85 -2.15
CA GLY A 69 1.86 -8.70 -2.94
C GLY A 69 2.54 -9.91 -3.59
N GLY A 70 3.87 -10.03 -3.45
CA GLY A 70 4.67 -11.10 -4.06
C GLY A 70 6.12 -10.72 -4.34
N ARG A 71 6.43 -9.43 -4.45
CA ARG A 71 7.81 -8.91 -4.50
C ARG A 71 7.86 -7.47 -3.99
N ASP A 72 9.07 -7.03 -3.65
CA ASP A 72 9.34 -5.62 -3.37
C ASP A 72 9.30 -4.79 -4.67
N LEU A 73 9.17 -3.48 -4.51
CA LEU A 73 9.32 -2.54 -5.62
C LEU A 73 10.74 -2.59 -6.17
N THR A 74 10.86 -2.52 -7.49
CA THR A 74 12.13 -2.26 -8.15
C THR A 74 12.57 -0.82 -7.93
N ALA A 75 13.84 -0.52 -8.18
CA ALA A 75 14.37 0.84 -8.10
C ALA A 75 13.58 1.83 -8.98
N THR A 76 13.21 1.42 -10.20
CA THR A 76 12.45 2.25 -11.15
C THR A 76 11.03 2.53 -10.66
N GLU A 77 10.34 1.55 -10.08
CA GLU A 77 8.99 1.72 -9.54
C GLU A 77 9.00 2.59 -8.28
N LEU A 78 10.01 2.42 -7.42
CA LEU A 78 10.20 3.25 -6.25
C LEU A 78 10.53 4.70 -6.65
N GLU A 79 11.39 4.90 -7.63
CA GLU A 79 11.71 6.24 -8.16
C GLU A 79 10.47 6.92 -8.74
N TRP A 80 9.64 6.19 -9.48
CA TRP A 80 8.36 6.71 -9.96
C TRP A 80 7.47 7.17 -8.81
N MET A 81 7.32 6.36 -7.76
CA MET A 81 6.54 6.71 -6.57
C MET A 81 7.09 7.93 -5.85
N MET A 82 8.41 8.02 -5.72
CA MET A 82 9.09 9.19 -5.13
C MET A 82 8.81 10.45 -5.96
N ASN A 83 8.91 10.39 -7.28
CA ASN A 83 8.62 11.51 -8.17
C ASN A 83 7.14 11.93 -8.12
N PHE A 84 6.22 10.96 -8.11
CA PHE A 84 4.80 11.21 -7.89
C PHE A 84 4.54 11.93 -6.56
N SER A 85 5.19 11.49 -5.49
CA SER A 85 5.07 12.11 -4.17
C SER A 85 5.62 13.54 -4.15
N ARG A 86 6.76 13.78 -4.81
CA ARG A 86 7.36 15.13 -4.97
C ARG A 86 6.43 16.08 -5.73
N GLN A 87 5.77 15.60 -6.78
CA GLN A 87 4.89 16.41 -7.62
C GLN A 87 3.54 16.72 -6.96
N THR A 88 3.00 15.76 -6.20
CA THR A 88 1.63 15.86 -5.67
C THR A 88 1.56 16.16 -4.18
N GLY A 89 2.68 16.03 -3.47
CA GLY A 89 2.74 16.09 -2.00
C GLY A 89 2.08 14.90 -1.30
N ARG A 90 1.61 13.88 -2.03
CA ARG A 90 0.96 12.69 -1.45
C ARG A 90 2.02 11.73 -0.92
N PRO A 91 2.11 11.47 0.39
CA PRO A 91 3.10 10.53 0.91
C PRO A 91 2.66 9.09 0.66
N PHE A 92 3.62 8.17 0.79
CA PHE A 92 3.34 6.75 0.72
C PHE A 92 4.22 5.92 1.66
N PHE A 93 3.70 4.74 2.00
CA PHE A 93 4.39 3.68 2.73
C PHE A 93 4.70 2.55 1.76
N TYR A 94 5.84 1.91 1.93
CA TYR A 94 6.21 0.73 1.15
C TYR A 94 6.98 -0.26 2.02
N GLU A 95 6.98 -1.52 1.59
CA GLU A 95 7.75 -2.59 2.24
C GLU A 95 8.99 -2.88 1.38
N GLN A 96 10.15 -2.99 2.03
CA GLN A 96 11.41 -3.35 1.37
C GLN A 96 12.27 -4.17 2.32
N ALA A 97 12.77 -5.32 1.88
CA ALA A 97 13.57 -6.24 2.70
C ALA A 97 12.91 -6.62 4.05
N GLY A 98 11.57 -6.66 4.09
CA GLY A 98 10.80 -6.95 5.31
C GLY A 98 10.58 -5.77 6.26
N GLU A 99 11.07 -4.58 5.92
CA GLU A 99 10.87 -3.36 6.70
C GLU A 99 9.81 -2.47 6.08
N THR A 100 8.96 -1.84 6.91
CA THR A 100 8.05 -0.79 6.47
C THR A 100 8.78 0.55 6.48
N LEU A 101 8.81 1.21 5.33
CA LEU A 101 9.42 2.51 5.11
C LEU A 101 8.37 3.54 4.69
N GLY A 102 8.70 4.82 4.81
CA GLY A 102 7.85 5.93 4.41
C GLY A 102 8.60 6.97 3.58
N TYR A 103 7.94 7.50 2.56
CA TYR A 103 8.44 8.60 1.74
C TYR A 103 7.36 9.66 1.54
N GLY A 104 7.75 10.94 1.58
CA GLY A 104 6.82 12.04 1.38
C GLY A 104 7.40 13.41 1.72
N PRO A 105 6.51 14.42 1.89
CA PRO A 105 6.90 15.76 2.33
C PRO A 105 7.66 15.74 3.66
N GLN A 106 8.42 16.81 3.95
CA GLN A 106 9.24 16.92 5.16
C GLN A 106 8.46 16.62 6.45
N ALA A 107 7.27 17.21 6.60
CA ALA A 107 6.41 16.97 7.76
C ALA A 107 5.98 15.49 7.91
N PHE A 108 5.84 14.75 6.80
CA PHE A 108 5.56 13.32 6.85
C PHE A 108 6.78 12.54 7.36
N ILE A 109 7.98 12.87 6.85
CA ILE A 109 9.22 12.24 7.29
C ILE A 109 9.47 12.48 8.79
N GLU A 110 9.24 13.69 9.28
CA GLU A 110 9.34 14.03 10.70
C GLU A 110 8.36 13.21 11.55
N ASP A 111 7.10 13.08 11.12
CA ASP A 111 6.11 12.22 11.79
C ASP A 111 6.59 10.75 11.83
N MET A 112 7.18 10.25 10.74
CA MET A 112 7.69 8.88 10.68
C MET A 112 8.90 8.67 11.59
N GLN A 113 9.84 9.61 11.61
CA GLN A 113 11.00 9.58 12.51
C GLN A 113 10.57 9.60 13.98
N ASN A 114 9.60 10.46 14.33
CA ASN A 114 9.04 10.51 15.67
C ASN A 114 8.37 9.19 16.08
N LYS A 115 7.69 8.50 15.15
CA LYS A 115 7.15 7.16 15.41
C LYS A 115 8.25 6.13 15.66
N ILE A 116 9.30 6.11 14.83
CA ILE A 116 10.44 5.19 14.99
C ILE A 116 11.12 5.39 16.34
N LEU A 117 11.40 6.64 16.72
CA LEU A 117 12.03 6.99 18.01
C LEU A 117 11.19 6.52 19.21
N ARG A 118 9.87 6.43 19.05
CA ARG A 118 8.92 5.98 20.07
C ARG A 118 8.60 4.48 19.99
N GLY A 119 9.21 3.74 19.06
CA GLY A 119 8.91 2.33 18.82
C GLY A 119 7.49 2.07 18.30
N ILE A 120 6.85 3.08 17.70
CA ILE A 120 5.49 2.97 17.15
C ILE A 120 5.60 2.53 15.68
N PRO A 121 4.82 1.54 15.22
CA PRO A 121 4.78 1.17 13.81
C PRO A 121 4.46 2.36 12.91
N LEU A 122 5.19 2.51 11.79
CA LEU A 122 4.97 3.60 10.83
C LEU A 122 3.54 3.59 10.29
N PHE A 123 3.01 2.39 10.09
CA PHE A 123 1.65 2.15 9.68
C PHE A 123 0.96 1.19 10.67
N GLU A 124 -0.12 1.65 11.30
CA GLU A 124 -0.99 0.78 12.08
C GLU A 124 -1.91 0.00 11.14
N SER A 125 -1.74 -1.31 11.05
CA SER A 125 -2.78 -2.16 10.52
C SER A 125 -4.00 -2.02 11.44
N HIS A 126 -5.07 -1.37 11.00
CA HIS A 126 -6.34 -1.25 11.73
C HIS A 126 -7.09 -2.60 11.86
N ALA A 127 -6.38 -3.70 12.13
CA ALA A 127 -6.94 -5.03 12.38
C ALA A 127 -6.87 -5.43 13.87
N ALA A 128 -6.65 -4.48 14.78
CA ALA A 128 -6.66 -4.72 16.22
C ALA A 128 -7.68 -3.84 16.97
N SER A 129 -8.75 -3.41 16.31
CA SER A 129 -9.86 -2.71 16.98
C SER A 129 -11.19 -2.98 16.29
N ARG A 130 -11.72 -4.18 16.53
CA ARG A 130 -13.10 -4.50 16.92
C ARG A 130 -13.30 -6.01 16.93
#